data_AF-A0A813DY33-F1
#
_entry.id   AF-A0A813DY33-F1
#
_cell.length_a   1.000
_cell.length_b   1.000
_cell.length_c   1.000
_cell.angle_alpha   90.00
_cell.angle_beta   90.00
_cell.angle_gamma   90.00
#
_symmetry.space_group_name_H-M   'P 1'
#
loop_
_entity.id
_entity.type
_entity.pdbx_description
1 polymer ?
#
loop_
_entity_poly.entity_id
_entity_poly.type
_entity_poly.pdbx_seq_one_letter_code
_entity_poly.pdbx_strand_id
1 'polypeptide(L)'
;VTLKDNPRLRLQMTIHHILSALCYLGSLGTGRMHFYATLDGCCEVTTCLLNGVFAFKFFSPRDDSKHWCAKALLGTFLWLGFVVFRLLLFPAWLWSFYSDVTQHPSESWDRITVAERFGYPMVTIFLLCVSLAWMTPITKGFFKVLGIQSKAKSRK
;
A
#
# COMPACT_ATOMS: atom_id res chain seq x y z
N VAL A 1 2.35 -18.09 1.23
CA VAL A 1 1.22 -17.60 2.04
C VAL A 1 0.23 -16.97 1.09
N THR A 2 -0.82 -17.71 0.77
CA THR A 2 -1.98 -17.22 0.03
C THR A 2 -2.93 -16.57 1.04
N LEU A 3 -3.56 -15.45 0.68
CA LEU A 3 -4.52 -14.75 1.57
C LEU A 3 -5.62 -15.69 2.08
N LYS A 4 -5.94 -16.75 1.32
CA LYS A 4 -6.93 -17.78 1.66
C LYS A 4 -6.66 -18.47 3.00
N ASP A 5 -5.39 -18.64 3.38
CA ASP A 5 -5.00 -19.53 4.48
C ASP A 5 -4.78 -18.79 5.81
N ASN A 6 -4.93 -17.46 5.85
CA ASN A 6 -4.71 -16.67 7.05
C ASN A 6 -5.85 -15.67 7.30
N PRO A 7 -6.77 -15.95 8.24
CA PRO A 7 -7.92 -15.10 8.51
C PRO A 7 -7.54 -13.71 9.02
N ARG A 8 -6.40 -13.56 9.71
CA ARG A 8 -5.91 -12.26 10.20
C ARG A 8 -5.51 -11.34 9.06
N LEU A 9 -4.80 -11.86 8.06
CA LEU A 9 -4.41 -11.09 6.87
C LEU A 9 -5.63 -10.68 6.04
N ARG A 10 -6.63 -11.56 5.92
CA ARG A 10 -7.90 -11.22 5.26
C ARG A 10 -8.62 -10.08 5.96
N LEU A 11 -8.77 -10.18 7.28
CA LEU A 11 -9.40 -9.14 8.08
C LEU A 11 -8.66 -7.81 7.93
N GLN A 12 -7.33 -7.82 8.03
CA GLN A 12 -6.50 -6.63 7.84
C GLN A 12 -6.72 -5.98 6.47
N MET A 13 -6.71 -6.77 5.39
CA MET A 13 -6.97 -6.27 4.03
C MET A 13 -8.40 -5.75 3.86
N THR A 14 -9.40 -6.43 4.43
CA THR A 14 -10.80 -5.98 4.38
C THR A 14 -10.98 -4.66 5.13
N ILE A 15 -10.46 -4.53 6.35
CA ILE A 15 -10.52 -3.29 7.12
C ILE A 15 -9.80 -2.17 6.37
N HIS A 16 -8.60 -2.44 5.85
CA HIS A 16 -7.84 -1.52 5.00
C HIS A 16 -8.68 -0.97 3.85
N HIS A 17 -9.30 -1.84 3.05
CA HIS A 17 -10.08 -1.43 1.89
C HIS A 17 -11.37 -0.70 2.25
N ILE A 18 -12.06 -1.11 3.32
CA ILE A 18 -13.28 -0.41 3.77
C ILE A 18 -12.92 0.99 4.25
N LEU A 19 -11.90 1.13 5.10
CA LEU A 19 -11.50 2.43 5.64
C LEU A 19 -10.98 3.35 4.54
N SER A 20 -10.14 2.85 3.63
CA SER A 20 -9.63 3.67 2.52
C SER A 20 -10.75 4.04 1.54
N ALA A 21 -11.68 3.14 1.23
CA ALA A 21 -12.83 3.45 0.37
C ALA A 21 -13.75 4.49 0.99
N LEU A 22 -14.02 4.42 2.29
CA LEU A 22 -14.85 5.41 2.98
C LEU A 22 -14.22 6.81 2.96
N CYS A 23 -12.90 6.91 3.22
CA CYS A 23 -12.20 8.20 3.16
C CYS A 23 -12.14 8.72 1.72
N TYR A 24 -11.82 7.87 0.75
CA TYR A 24 -11.73 8.25 -0.65
C TYR A 24 -13.08 8.68 -1.22
N LEU A 25 -14.13 7.88 -1.06
CA LEU A 25 -15.48 8.22 -1.53
C LEU A 25 -16.07 9.41 -0.77
N GLY A 26 -15.78 9.54 0.53
CA GLY A 26 -16.19 10.69 1.34
C GLY A 26 -15.58 12.00 0.82
N SER A 27 -14.29 12.00 0.50
CA SER A 27 -13.63 13.16 -0.09
C SER A 27 -14.21 13.52 -1.47
N LEU A 28 -14.50 12.50 -2.29
CA LEU A 28 -15.05 12.69 -3.62
C LEU A 28 -16.48 13.26 -3.57
N GLY A 29 -17.30 12.74 -2.66
CA GLY A 29 -18.70 13.17 -2.51
C GLY A 29 -18.85 14.55 -1.87
N THR A 30 -17.96 14.93 -0.95
CA THR A 30 -18.05 16.23 -0.25
C THR A 30 -17.39 17.39 -1.00
N GLY A 31 -16.59 17.11 -2.03
CA GLY A 31 -15.85 18.18 -2.71
C GLY A 31 -14.58 18.63 -1.97
N ARG A 32 -14.27 18.01 -0.83
CA ARG A 32 -13.21 18.44 0.10
C ARG A 32 -12.12 17.39 0.17
N MET A 33 -10.92 17.79 0.58
CA MET A 33 -9.79 16.86 0.73
C MET A 33 -9.36 16.12 -0.56
N HIS A 34 -9.77 16.58 -1.75
CA HIS A 34 -9.45 15.90 -3.02
C HIS A 34 -7.96 15.75 -3.29
N PHE A 35 -7.16 16.75 -2.90
CA PHE A 35 -5.70 16.69 -3.01
C PHE A 35 -5.16 15.48 -2.22
N TYR A 36 -5.57 15.38 -0.96
CA TYR A 36 -5.20 14.29 -0.05
C TYR A 36 -5.72 12.93 -0.52
N ALA A 37 -6.95 12.89 -1.03
CA ALA A 37 -7.52 11.67 -1.60
C ALA A 37 -6.77 11.19 -2.84
N THR A 38 -6.32 12.11 -3.70
CA THR A 38 -5.55 11.79 -4.90
C THR A 38 -4.20 11.18 -4.53
N LEU A 39 -3.53 11.72 -3.50
CA LEU A 39 -2.31 11.15 -2.95
C LEU A 39 -2.53 9.71 -2.44
N ASP A 40 -3.61 9.47 -1.67
CA ASP A 40 -3.97 8.11 -1.24
C ASP A 40 -4.29 7.20 -2.45
N GLY A 41 -4.92 7.73 -3.49
CA GLY A 41 -5.19 7.01 -4.74
C GLY A 41 -3.92 6.56 -5.46
N CYS A 42 -2.84 7.36 -5.43
CA CYS A 42 -1.55 6.94 -5.99
C CYS A 42 -0.99 5.66 -5.33
N CYS A 43 -1.36 5.39 -4.07
CA CYS A 43 -0.96 4.18 -3.37
C CYS A 43 -1.51 2.90 -4.02
N GLU A 44 -2.64 2.98 -4.71
CA GLU A 44 -3.30 1.83 -5.34
C GLU A 44 -2.51 1.27 -6.54
N VAL A 45 -1.56 2.04 -7.10
CA VAL A 45 -0.62 1.54 -8.11
C VAL A 45 0.12 0.30 -7.60
N THR A 46 0.48 0.28 -6.32
CA THR A 46 1.14 -0.88 -5.69
C THR A 46 0.22 -2.10 -5.62
N THR A 47 -1.09 -1.90 -5.47
CA THR A 47 -2.10 -2.97 -5.45
C THR A 47 -2.20 -3.64 -6.83
N CYS A 48 -2.17 -2.86 -7.91
CA CYS A 48 -2.15 -3.39 -9.28
C CYS A 48 -0.94 -4.30 -9.52
N LEU A 49 0.26 -3.86 -9.08
CA LEU A 49 1.49 -4.63 -9.20
C LEU A 49 1.46 -5.90 -8.34
N LEU A 50 0.93 -5.80 -7.11
CA LEU A 50 0.78 -6.94 -6.20
C LEU A 50 -0.17 -8.00 -6.77
N ASN A 51 -1.29 -7.57 -7.35
CA ASN A 51 -2.23 -8.46 -8.04
C ASN A 51 -1.57 -9.16 -9.23
N GLY A 52 -0.74 -8.45 -9.99
CA GLY A 52 0.07 -9.06 -11.06
C GLY A 52 1.00 -10.16 -10.53
N VAL A 53 1.73 -9.89 -9.44
CA VAL A 53 2.59 -10.89 -8.80
C VAL A 53 1.79 -12.12 -8.33
N PHE A 54 0.60 -11.92 -7.76
CA PHE A 54 -0.26 -13.02 -7.35
C PHE A 54 -0.85 -13.80 -8.52
N ALA A 55 -1.24 -13.12 -9.61
CA ALA A 55 -1.72 -13.77 -10.82
C ALA A 55 -0.64 -14.70 -11.40
N PHE A 56 0.62 -14.25 -11.47
CA PHE A 56 1.73 -15.10 -11.91
C PHE A 56 1.98 -16.29 -10.97
N LYS A 57 1.77 -16.14 -9.66
CA LYS A 57 1.85 -17.27 -8.71
C LYS A 57 0.71 -18.28 -8.91
N PHE A 58 -0.47 -17.82 -9.30
CA PHE A 58 -1.64 -18.67 -9.50
C PHE A 58 -1.57 -19.43 -10.84
N PHE A 59 -1.29 -18.72 -11.94
CA PHE A 59 -1.28 -19.30 -13.29
C PHE A 59 0.04 -19.99 -13.67
N SER A 60 1.15 -19.65 -13.02
CA SER A 60 2.47 -20.27 -13.27
C SER A 60 3.07 -20.81 -11.96
N PRO A 61 2.48 -21.88 -11.39
CA PRO A 61 2.85 -22.42 -10.07
C PRO A 61 4.18 -23.19 -10.04
N ARG A 62 4.70 -23.61 -11.21
CA ARG A 62 6.06 -24.19 -11.34
C ARG A 62 7.05 -23.09 -11.72
N ASP A 63 8.33 -23.32 -11.41
CA ASP A 63 9.50 -22.48 -11.69
C ASP A 63 9.73 -22.37 -13.22
N ASP A 64 8.71 -21.89 -13.93
CA ASP A 64 8.72 -21.75 -15.37
C ASP A 64 9.60 -20.54 -15.69
N SER A 65 10.79 -20.86 -16.17
CA SER A 65 11.78 -19.88 -16.60
C SER A 65 11.20 -18.99 -17.71
N LYS A 66 10.19 -19.43 -18.46
CA LYS A 66 9.63 -18.63 -19.57
C LYS A 66 9.14 -17.24 -19.17
N HIS A 67 8.71 -17.04 -17.92
CA HIS A 67 8.19 -15.76 -17.44
C HIS A 67 9.05 -15.11 -16.35
N TRP A 68 10.33 -15.52 -16.24
CA TRP A 68 11.23 -15.02 -15.19
C TRP A 68 11.36 -13.48 -15.22
N CYS A 69 11.51 -12.90 -16.41
CA CYS A 69 11.69 -11.47 -16.59
C CYS A 69 10.45 -10.68 -16.15
N ALA A 70 9.25 -11.10 -16.56
CA ALA A 70 7.99 -10.45 -16.16
C ALA A 70 7.77 -10.52 -14.64
N LYS A 71 8.04 -11.69 -14.02
CA LYS A 71 7.97 -11.87 -12.56
C LYS A 71 8.98 -10.95 -11.84
N ALA A 72 10.18 -10.80 -12.40
CA ALA A 72 11.23 -9.96 -11.86
C ALA A 72 10.90 -8.47 -11.94
N LEU A 73 10.42 -8.01 -13.10
CA LEU A 73 10.00 -6.63 -13.31
C LEU A 73 8.84 -6.25 -12.40
N LEU A 74 7.78 -7.07 -12.34
CA LEU A 74 6.64 -6.81 -11.45
C LEU A 74 7.05 -6.80 -9.98
N GLY A 75 7.93 -7.72 -9.55
CA GLY A 75 8.45 -7.73 -8.19
C GLY A 75 9.29 -6.50 -7.86
N THR A 76 10.10 -6.03 -8.81
CA THR A 76 10.95 -4.85 -8.66
C THR A 76 10.12 -3.56 -8.63
N PHE A 77 9.20 -3.39 -9.58
CA PHE A 77 8.27 -2.25 -9.58
C PHE A 77 7.36 -2.25 -8.36
N LEU A 78 6.91 -3.42 -7.90
CA LEU A 78 6.16 -3.54 -6.65
C LEU A 78 7.00 -3.03 -5.48
N TRP A 79 8.25 -3.48 -5.35
CA TRP A 79 9.13 -3.05 -4.26
C TRP A 79 9.38 -1.53 -4.29
N LEU A 80 9.77 -0.98 -5.46
CA LEU A 80 10.01 0.45 -5.64
C LEU A 80 8.76 1.28 -5.38
N GLY A 81 7.63 0.87 -5.98
CA GLY A 81 6.35 1.54 -5.79
C GLY A 81 5.90 1.50 -4.33
N PHE A 82 6.16 0.43 -3.61
CA PHE A 82 5.80 0.32 -2.19
C PHE A 82 6.61 1.29 -1.34
N VAL A 83 7.91 1.46 -1.60
CA VAL A 83 8.73 2.46 -0.92
C VAL A 83 8.20 3.87 -1.20
N VAL A 84 8.03 4.22 -2.47
CA VAL A 84 7.64 5.59 -2.86
C VAL A 84 6.20 5.91 -2.44
N PHE A 85 5.23 5.11 -2.88
CA PHE A 85 3.82 5.43 -2.73
C PHE A 85 3.22 5.00 -1.39
N ARG A 86 3.83 4.09 -0.62
CA ARG A 86 3.29 3.74 0.71
C ARG A 86 4.18 4.32 1.82
N LEU A 87 5.49 4.07 1.77
CA LEU A 87 6.36 4.45 2.90
C LEU A 87 6.72 5.94 2.94
N LEU A 88 6.94 6.57 1.78
CA LEU A 88 7.27 8.01 1.73
C LEU A 88 6.04 8.89 1.60
N LEU A 89 5.05 8.46 0.80
CA LEU A 89 3.87 9.26 0.54
C LEU A 89 2.96 9.43 1.77
N PHE A 90 2.79 8.41 2.63
CA PHE A 90 1.96 8.59 3.84
C PHE A 90 2.54 9.59 4.86
N PRO A 91 3.85 9.56 5.20
CA PRO A 91 4.45 10.64 5.98
C PRO A 91 4.34 12.01 5.31
N ALA A 92 4.54 12.09 3.99
CA ALA A 92 4.38 13.34 3.24
C ALA A 92 2.94 13.86 3.31
N TRP A 93 1.95 12.98 3.18
CA TRP A 93 0.53 13.30 3.34
C TRP A 93 0.25 13.88 4.72
N LEU A 94 0.75 13.26 5.79
CA LEU A 94 0.55 13.70 7.17
C LEU A 94 1.23 15.05 7.43
N TRP A 95 2.43 15.23 6.91
CA TRP A 95 3.16 16.49 7.02
C TRP A 95 2.45 17.62 6.26
N SER A 96 2.03 17.38 5.01
CA SER A 96 1.26 18.37 4.25
C SER A 96 -0.06 18.72 4.93
N PHE A 97 -0.80 17.72 5.44
CA PHE A 97 -2.03 17.97 6.17
C PHE A 97 -1.78 18.81 7.42
N TYR A 98 -0.76 18.46 8.21
CA TYR A 98 -0.38 19.24 9.39
C TYR A 98 0.04 20.67 9.03
N SER A 99 0.78 20.84 7.93
CA SER A 99 1.20 22.15 7.44
C SER A 99 -0.01 23.01 7.03
N ASP A 100 -0.96 22.45 6.29
CA ASP A 100 -2.16 23.17 5.86
C ASP A 100 -3.04 23.60 7.03
N VAL A 101 -3.24 22.73 8.04
CA VAL A 101 -4.07 23.06 9.21
C VAL A 101 -3.41 24.07 10.14
N THR A 102 -2.08 24.16 10.15
CA THR A 102 -1.36 25.11 10.98
C THR A 102 -1.16 26.47 10.30
N GLN A 103 -0.88 26.48 9.00
CA GLN A 103 -0.61 27.72 8.27
C GLN A 103 -1.88 28.41 7.77
N HIS A 104 -2.91 27.64 7.40
CA HIS A 104 -4.14 28.16 6.79
C HIS A 104 -5.42 27.57 7.41
N PRO A 105 -5.62 27.67 8.75
CA PRO A 105 -6.71 26.98 9.45
C PRO A 105 -8.12 27.35 8.96
N SER A 106 -8.33 28.59 8.52
CA SER A 106 -9.61 29.07 7.99
C SER A 106 -9.99 28.48 6.63
N GLU A 107 -8.99 27.98 5.88
CA GLU A 107 -9.16 27.36 4.57
C GLU A 107 -9.14 25.83 4.64
N SER A 108 -8.49 25.27 5.66
CA SER A 108 -8.34 23.83 5.87
C SER A 108 -9.19 23.34 7.04
N TRP A 109 -8.72 23.53 8.28
CA TRP A 109 -9.31 22.99 9.51
C TRP A 109 -10.79 23.32 9.63
N ASP A 110 -11.16 24.60 9.50
CA ASP A 110 -12.53 25.07 9.72
C ASP A 110 -13.53 24.60 8.66
N ARG A 111 -13.04 24.22 7.47
CA ARG A 111 -13.88 23.79 6.34
C ARG A 111 -14.20 22.30 6.31
N ILE A 112 -13.46 21.51 7.08
CA ILE A 112 -13.64 20.05 7.15
C ILE A 112 -14.37 19.66 8.45
N THR A 113 -15.11 18.55 8.38
CA THR A 113 -15.86 17.95 9.49
C THR A 113 -14.92 17.32 10.52
N VAL A 114 -15.42 17.13 11.75
CA VAL A 114 -14.69 16.40 12.80
C VAL A 114 -14.25 15.00 12.34
N ALA A 115 -15.11 14.32 11.57
CA ALA A 115 -14.80 13.01 11.01
C ALA A 115 -13.61 13.05 10.04
N GLU A 116 -13.53 14.06 9.17
CA GLU A 116 -12.40 14.25 8.24
C GLU A 116 -11.13 14.66 9.00
N ARG A 117 -11.24 15.59 9.97
CA ARG A 117 -10.09 16.11 10.76
C ARG A 117 -9.30 15.02 11.47
N PHE A 118 -10.01 14.05 12.06
CA PHE A 118 -9.37 13.00 12.85
C PHE A 118 -9.37 11.65 12.14
N GLY A 119 -10.45 11.31 11.44
CA GLY A 119 -10.59 10.01 10.79
C GLY A 119 -9.57 9.82 9.67
N TYR A 120 -9.35 10.83 8.82
CA TYR A 120 -8.48 10.66 7.65
C TYR A 120 -7.01 10.49 8.07
N PRO A 121 -6.42 11.36 8.91
CA PRO A 121 -5.06 11.14 9.41
C PRO A 121 -4.90 9.81 10.16
N MET A 122 -5.91 9.41 10.96
CA MET A 122 -5.88 8.13 11.67
C MET A 122 -5.87 6.94 10.72
N VAL A 123 -6.66 6.99 9.65
CA VAL A 123 -6.63 5.96 8.60
C VAL A 123 -5.26 5.97 7.92
N THR A 124 -4.71 7.12 7.54
CA THR A 124 -3.37 7.21 6.93
C THR A 124 -2.28 6.62 7.81
N ILE A 125 -2.32 6.88 9.14
CA ILE A 125 -1.39 6.26 10.10
C ILE A 125 -1.58 4.73 10.15
N PHE A 126 -2.83 4.26 10.22
CA PHE A 126 -3.13 2.84 10.18
C PHE A 126 -2.59 2.19 8.89
N LEU A 127 -2.79 2.83 7.74
CA LEU A 127 -2.29 2.39 6.44
C LEU A 127 -0.76 2.32 6.40
N LEU A 128 -0.07 3.29 7.02
CA LEU A 128 1.39 3.28 7.16
C LEU A 128 1.87 2.10 8.02
N CYS A 129 1.24 1.85 9.17
CA CYS A 129 1.57 0.69 10.02
C CYS A 129 1.38 -0.64 9.29
N VAL A 130 0.26 -0.78 8.59
CA VAL A 130 0.00 -1.95 7.73
C VAL A 130 1.10 -2.07 6.65
N SER A 131 1.48 -0.95 6.04
CA SER A 131 2.50 -0.95 4.98
C SER A 131 3.86 -1.39 5.50
N LEU A 132 4.28 -0.89 6.67
CA LEU A 132 5.52 -1.31 7.32
C LEU A 132 5.54 -2.83 7.58
N ALA A 133 4.43 -3.41 8.03
CA ALA A 133 4.33 -4.86 8.23
C ALA A 133 4.48 -5.66 6.92
N TRP A 134 3.91 -5.14 5.81
CA TRP A 134 3.99 -5.78 4.49
C TRP A 134 5.33 -5.56 3.77
N MET A 135 6.12 -4.57 4.18
CA MET A 135 7.43 -4.33 3.56
C MET A 135 8.38 -5.51 3.75
N THR A 136 8.30 -6.21 4.88
CA THR A 136 9.16 -7.38 5.18
C THR A 136 8.97 -8.51 4.15
N PRO A 137 7.77 -9.07 3.92
CA PRO A 137 7.58 -10.12 2.91
C PRO A 137 7.82 -9.63 1.47
N ILE A 138 7.52 -8.36 1.15
CA ILE A 138 7.81 -7.78 -0.18
C ILE A 138 9.32 -7.76 -0.44
N THR A 139 10.11 -7.29 0.53
CA THR A 139 11.57 -7.25 0.45
C THR A 139 12.18 -8.66 0.33
N LYS A 140 11.66 -9.63 1.09
CA LYS A 140 12.06 -11.05 0.92
C LYS A 140 11.77 -11.56 -0.49
N GLY A 141 10.61 -11.22 -1.05
CA GLY A 141 10.25 -11.55 -2.43
C GLY A 141 11.19 -10.93 -3.46
N PHE A 142 11.56 -9.66 -3.26
CA PHE A 142 12.50 -8.94 -4.10
C PHE A 142 13.91 -9.55 -4.07
N PHE A 143 14.46 -9.85 -2.88
CA PHE A 143 15.76 -10.53 -2.78
C PHE A 143 15.77 -11.94 -3.37
N LYS A 144 14.62 -12.63 -3.38
CA LYS A 144 14.48 -13.90 -4.08
C LYS A 144 14.61 -13.72 -5.60
N VAL A 145 14.01 -12.68 -6.15
CA VAL A 145 14.13 -12.34 -7.59
C VAL A 145 15.57 -12.02 -7.98
N LEU A 146 16.30 -11.30 -7.12
CA LEU A 146 17.71 -10.96 -7.35
C LEU A 146 18.67 -12.16 -7.18
N GLY A 147 18.18 -13.34 -6.82
CA GLY A 147 19.03 -14.51 -6.55
C GLY A 147 19.87 -14.41 -5.28
N ILE A 148 19.64 -13.38 -4.43
CA ILE A 148 20.40 -13.14 -3.20
C ILE A 148 20.01 -14.13 -2.10
N GLN A 149 18.77 -14.64 -2.11
CA GLN A 149 18.38 -15.75 -1.23
C GLN A 149 18.96 -17.08 -1.73
N SER A 150 20.20 -17.36 -1.33
CA SER A 150 20.86 -18.65 -1.47
C SER A 150 19.98 -19.78 -0.90
N LYS A 151 19.85 -20.88 -1.64
CA LYS A 151 19.17 -22.10 -1.22
C LYS A 151 19.92 -22.72 -0.04
N ALA A 152 19.61 -22.31 1.19
CA ALA A 152 20.09 -22.95 2.42
C ALA A 152 19.43 -24.32 2.70
N LYS A 153 18.94 -25.03 1.67
CA LYS A 153 18.39 -26.39 1.77
C LYS A 153 18.88 -27.25 0.61
N SER A 154 20.11 -27.73 0.73
CA SER A 154 20.57 -28.98 0.13
C SER A 154 21.45 -29.68 1.16
N ARG A 155 20.91 -30.74 1.76
CA ARG A 155 21.51 -31.83 2.56
C ARG A 155 20.62 -32.20 3.75
N LYS A 156 19.64 -33.06 3.49
CA LYS A 156 19.45 -34.31 4.24
C LYS A 156 19.08 -35.36 3.21
#